data_AF-A0A1D7NHQ4-F1
#
_entry.id   AF-A0A1D7NHQ4-F1
#
_cell.length_a   1.000
_cell.length_b   1.000
_cell.length_c   1.000
_cell.angle_alpha   90.00
_cell.angle_beta   90.00
_cell.angle_gamma   90.00
#
_symmetry.space_group_name_H-M   'P 1'
#
loop_
_entity.id
_entity.type
_entity.pdbx_description
1 polymer ?
#
loop_
_entity_poly.entity_id
_entity_poly.type
_entity_poly.pdbx_seq_one_letter_code
_entity_poly.pdbx_strand_id
1 'polypeptide(L)'
;MSAASDPLRERIAARLAVPVDPAVAAFAAALAEAAGARAVLFYGSNLRTGSLEGVLDFYILLPGTEEAAIWPTVSYHERPHANEQGELTLRAKVATMRLATFASAASGELTDTTIWARFVQPSALVWTGDDAATGEVVGAIAAAATTAARLAAALGPESGTAEDYWRALFRATYQAEFRVEKSGRENDILSVNAAHFAGLLPLALEAGGIPPRQEGERLSPDLPHWQRGVILKWWAKRRRMGKPLNLVRLVKASTTFEGAARYAAWKIERHTGMPVAVTPFRERFPLLAAPQVLWDLWRHRRRQRGG
;
A
#
# COMPACT_ATOMS: atom_id res chain seq x y z
N MET A 1 1.57 34.58 15.98
CA MET A 1 1.12 34.16 14.63
C MET A 1 0.47 32.80 14.79
N SER A 2 -0.86 32.73 14.74
CA SER A 2 -1.59 31.46 14.82
C SER A 2 -1.07 30.56 13.70
N ALA A 3 -0.59 29.36 14.02
CA ALA A 3 -0.29 28.36 13.01
C ALA A 3 -1.56 28.21 12.16
N ALA A 4 -1.49 28.58 10.88
CA ALA A 4 -2.60 28.34 9.97
C ALA A 4 -2.85 26.83 9.97
N SER A 5 -4.08 26.41 10.26
CA SER A 5 -4.54 25.03 10.13
C SER A 5 -4.15 24.52 8.73
N ASP A 6 -3.45 23.39 8.64
CA ASP A 6 -3.22 22.68 7.39
C ASP A 6 -4.37 21.69 7.19
N PRO A 7 -5.40 22.02 6.39
CA PRO A 7 -6.64 21.25 6.35
C PRO A 7 -6.43 19.85 5.77
N LEU A 8 -5.42 19.68 4.92
CA LEU A 8 -5.04 18.36 4.42
C LEU A 8 -4.48 17.51 5.56
N ARG A 9 -3.55 18.03 6.36
CA ARG A 9 -2.97 17.27 7.48
C ARG A 9 -4.01 16.93 8.53
N GLU A 10 -4.94 17.83 8.84
CA GLU A 10 -6.04 17.56 9.77
C GLU A 10 -6.95 16.43 9.27
N ARG A 11 -7.35 16.47 7.99
CA ARG A 11 -8.10 15.38 7.37
C ARG A 11 -7.35 14.06 7.43
N ILE A 12 -6.05 14.06 7.10
CA ILE A 12 -5.22 12.85 7.12
C ILE A 12 -5.08 12.31 8.54
N ALA A 13 -4.85 13.17 9.55
CA ALA A 13 -4.78 12.76 10.95
C ALA A 13 -6.08 12.10 11.41
N ALA A 14 -7.23 12.71 11.11
CA ALA A 14 -8.55 12.14 11.42
C ALA A 14 -8.77 10.78 10.75
N ARG A 15 -8.35 10.63 9.48
CA ARG A 15 -8.45 9.34 8.77
C ARG A 15 -7.53 8.28 9.36
N LEU A 16 -6.30 8.64 9.72
CA LEU A 16 -5.34 7.69 10.29
C LEU A 16 -5.75 7.22 11.68
N ALA A 17 -6.48 8.04 12.44
CA ALA A 17 -6.99 7.73 13.77
C ALA A 17 -8.26 6.86 13.79
N VAL A 18 -8.77 6.42 12.64
CA VAL A 18 -9.94 5.52 12.58
C VAL A 18 -9.65 4.23 13.36
N PRO A 19 -10.51 3.84 14.33
CA PRO A 19 -10.33 2.62 15.11
C PRO A 19 -10.23 1.37 14.23
N VAL A 20 -9.39 0.44 14.66
CA VAL A 20 -9.26 -0.89 14.07
C VAL A 20 -9.62 -1.94 15.11
N ASP A 21 -9.82 -3.18 14.65
CA ASP A 21 -10.04 -4.31 15.54
C ASP A 21 -8.89 -4.44 16.58
N PRO A 22 -9.20 -4.62 17.89
CA PRO A 22 -8.19 -4.74 18.93
C PRO A 22 -7.15 -5.85 18.67
N ALA A 23 -7.54 -6.94 18.01
CA ALA A 23 -6.63 -8.03 17.63
C ALA A 23 -5.60 -7.56 16.59
N VAL A 24 -6.01 -6.71 15.64
CA VAL A 24 -5.11 -6.08 14.66
C VAL A 24 -4.14 -5.13 15.35
N ALA A 25 -4.63 -4.30 16.27
CA ALA A 25 -3.79 -3.38 17.04
C ALA A 25 -2.77 -4.13 17.91
N ALA A 26 -3.19 -5.19 18.61
CA ALA A 26 -2.30 -6.04 19.41
C ALA A 26 -1.26 -6.78 18.56
N PHE A 27 -1.62 -7.20 17.34
CA PHE A 27 -0.64 -7.75 16.38
C PHE A 27 0.37 -6.68 15.99
N ALA A 28 -0.09 -5.50 15.55
CA ALA A 28 0.77 -4.40 15.17
C ALA A 28 1.73 -3.98 16.29
N ALA A 29 1.26 -3.90 17.54
CA ALA A 29 2.08 -3.53 18.69
C ALA A 29 3.23 -4.51 18.95
N ALA A 30 2.97 -5.82 18.92
CA ALA A 30 4.04 -6.81 19.12
C ALA A 30 5.06 -6.80 17.98
N LEU A 31 4.61 -6.59 16.74
CA LEU A 31 5.50 -6.43 15.60
C LEU A 31 6.36 -5.16 15.74
N ALA A 32 5.77 -4.07 16.24
CA ALA A 32 6.45 -2.81 16.47
C ALA A 32 7.55 -2.94 17.54
N GLU A 33 7.22 -3.56 18.67
CA GLU A 33 8.16 -3.81 19.77
C GLU A 33 9.34 -4.66 19.31
N ALA A 34 9.07 -5.79 18.65
CA ALA A 34 10.10 -6.69 18.16
C ALA A 34 11.04 -6.03 17.13
N ALA A 35 10.52 -5.09 16.34
CA ALA A 35 11.28 -4.41 15.29
C ALA A 35 11.96 -3.11 15.76
N GLY A 36 11.64 -2.59 16.95
CA GLY A 36 12.04 -1.25 17.38
C GLY A 36 11.47 -0.15 16.49
N ALA A 37 10.18 -0.23 16.17
CA ALA A 37 9.50 0.66 15.23
C ALA A 37 9.23 2.06 15.81
N ARG A 38 9.07 3.04 14.92
CA ARG A 38 8.51 4.38 15.20
C ARG A 38 7.00 4.42 15.01
N ALA A 39 6.50 3.70 14.00
CA ALA A 39 5.09 3.64 13.67
C ALA A 39 4.74 2.36 12.89
N VAL A 40 3.47 1.97 12.96
CA VAL A 40 2.90 0.90 12.12
C VAL A 40 1.64 1.37 11.42
N LEU A 41 1.62 1.23 10.10
CA LEU A 41 0.46 1.51 9.26
C LEU A 41 -0.24 0.20 8.88
N PHE A 42 -1.55 0.16 9.02
CA PHE A 42 -2.39 -0.93 8.53
C PHE A 42 -3.14 -0.50 7.28
N TYR A 43 -3.21 -1.38 6.28
CA TYR A 43 -3.82 -1.05 5.00
C TYR A 43 -4.42 -2.29 4.32
N GLY A 44 -5.02 -2.08 3.15
CA GLY A 44 -5.46 -3.18 2.28
C GLY A 44 -6.93 -3.51 2.46
N SER A 45 -7.35 -4.67 1.93
CA SER A 45 -8.76 -5.05 1.92
C SER A 45 -9.33 -5.28 3.33
N ASN A 46 -8.52 -5.82 4.24
CA ASN A 46 -8.97 -6.19 5.58
C ASN A 46 -9.23 -4.96 6.47
N LEU A 47 -8.57 -3.83 6.20
CA LEU A 47 -8.90 -2.56 6.83
C LEU A 47 -10.34 -2.13 6.56
N ARG A 48 -10.87 -2.46 5.37
CA ARG A 48 -12.25 -2.13 5.00
C ARG A 48 -13.25 -3.15 5.51
N THR A 49 -12.95 -4.44 5.39
CA THR A 49 -13.89 -5.50 5.73
C THR A 49 -13.93 -5.83 7.22
N GLY A 50 -12.91 -5.43 7.98
CA GLY A 50 -12.73 -5.87 9.37
C GLY A 50 -12.41 -7.36 9.51
N SER A 51 -12.15 -8.06 8.41
CA SER A 51 -11.94 -9.51 8.44
C SER A 51 -10.57 -9.88 9.00
N LEU A 52 -10.57 -10.80 9.98
CA LEU A 52 -9.38 -11.38 10.60
C LEU A 52 -8.93 -12.70 9.92
N GLU A 53 -9.74 -13.27 9.03
CA GLU A 53 -9.46 -14.55 8.36
C GLU A 53 -8.51 -14.43 7.15
N GLY A 54 -8.22 -13.21 6.72
CA GLY A 54 -7.31 -12.91 5.62
C GLY A 54 -5.87 -12.70 6.08
N VAL A 55 -5.04 -12.16 5.18
CA VAL A 55 -3.70 -11.68 5.53
C VAL A 55 -3.78 -10.17 5.78
N LEU A 56 -3.44 -9.76 6.99
CA LEU A 56 -3.32 -8.36 7.40
C LEU A 56 -2.08 -7.74 6.75
N ASP A 57 -2.22 -6.58 6.11
CA ASP A 57 -1.09 -5.90 5.47
C ASP A 57 -0.61 -4.74 6.36
N PHE A 58 0.64 -4.84 6.86
CA PHE A 58 1.27 -3.80 7.67
C PHE A 58 2.48 -3.18 6.98
N TYR A 59 2.69 -1.88 7.22
CA TYR A 59 4.00 -1.23 7.08
C TYR A 59 4.58 -0.94 8.46
N ILE A 60 5.79 -1.43 8.73
CA ILE A 60 6.56 -1.08 9.91
C ILE A 60 7.57 -0.01 9.51
N LEU A 61 7.51 1.15 10.17
CA LEU A 61 8.37 2.29 9.92
C LEU A 61 9.42 2.38 11.03
N LEU A 62 10.66 2.14 10.68
CA LEU A 62 11.81 2.10 11.60
C LEU A 62 12.46 3.49 11.76
N PRO A 63 13.17 3.75 12.88
CA PRO A 63 13.99 4.94 13.05
C PRO A 63 15.22 4.91 12.12
N GLY A 64 15.88 6.06 11.94
CA GLY A 64 17.11 6.18 11.15
C GLY A 64 16.89 6.57 9.68
N THR A 65 17.98 6.88 8.99
CA THR A 65 17.98 7.44 7.61
C THR A 65 18.61 6.51 6.57
N GLU A 66 19.38 5.51 7.01
CA GLU A 66 20.02 4.53 6.13
C GLU A 66 19.08 3.39 5.81
N GLU A 67 18.81 3.21 4.52
CA GLU A 67 17.91 2.20 3.98
C GLU A 67 18.64 1.25 3.05
N ALA A 68 18.17 0.00 2.99
CA ALA A 68 18.68 -0.97 2.04
C ALA A 68 18.45 -0.49 0.59
N ALA A 69 19.38 -0.82 -0.31
CA ALA A 69 19.32 -0.40 -1.71
C ALA A 69 17.97 -0.74 -2.40
N ILE A 70 17.37 -1.88 -2.01
CA ILE A 70 16.05 -2.30 -2.47
C ILE A 70 15.12 -2.38 -1.26
N TRP A 71 14.14 -1.50 -1.21
CA TRP A 71 13.15 -1.42 -0.13
C TRP A 71 11.72 -1.55 -0.70
N PRO A 72 10.71 -1.86 0.12
CA PRO A 72 10.83 -2.32 1.52
C PRO A 72 11.33 -3.77 1.61
N THR A 73 11.71 -4.21 2.80
CA THR A 73 11.90 -5.63 3.10
C THR A 73 10.56 -6.24 3.48
N VAL A 74 10.23 -7.43 2.96
CA VAL A 74 8.93 -8.07 3.20
C VAL A 74 9.09 -9.33 4.05
N SER A 75 8.14 -9.59 4.94
CA SER A 75 8.12 -10.74 5.84
C SER A 75 6.69 -11.21 6.14
N TYR A 76 6.54 -12.47 6.55
CA TYR A 76 5.26 -13.09 6.88
C TYR A 76 5.25 -13.59 8.33
N HIS A 77 4.23 -13.18 9.08
CA HIS A 77 4.09 -13.45 10.50
C HIS A 77 2.75 -14.11 10.80
N GLU A 78 2.74 -15.01 11.77
CA GLU A 78 1.53 -15.66 12.27
C GLU A 78 1.48 -15.50 13.79
N ARG A 79 0.29 -15.24 14.33
CA ARG A 79 0.08 -15.19 15.78
C ARG A 79 -1.24 -15.85 16.15
N PRO A 80 -1.28 -16.65 17.23
CA PRO A 80 -2.53 -17.14 17.78
C PRO A 80 -3.35 -15.97 18.36
N HIS A 81 -4.66 -16.06 18.20
CA HIS A 81 -5.64 -15.12 18.74
C HIS A 81 -6.86 -15.91 19.19
N ALA A 82 -7.14 -15.91 20.49
CA ALA A 82 -8.36 -16.50 21.01
C ALA A 82 -9.57 -15.62 20.64
N ASN A 83 -10.62 -16.24 20.12
CA ASN A 83 -11.92 -15.64 19.85
C ASN A 83 -13.05 -16.49 20.46
N GLU A 84 -14.29 -16.04 20.32
CA GLU A 84 -15.46 -16.72 20.88
C GLU A 84 -15.67 -18.16 20.32
N GLN A 85 -15.11 -18.47 19.15
CA GLN A 85 -15.22 -19.79 18.50
C GLN A 85 -13.98 -20.69 18.71
N GLY A 86 -12.99 -20.25 19.49
CA GLY A 86 -11.75 -20.99 19.75
C GLY A 86 -10.49 -20.18 19.45
N GLU A 87 -9.48 -20.82 18.86
CA GLU A 87 -8.20 -20.17 18.53
C GLU A 87 -8.10 -19.91 17.02
N LEU A 88 -8.00 -18.63 16.64
CA LEU A 88 -7.76 -18.18 15.28
C LEU A 88 -6.28 -17.83 15.08
N THR A 89 -5.66 -18.35 14.04
CA THR A 89 -4.33 -17.88 13.63
C THR A 89 -4.45 -16.61 12.77
N LEU A 90 -4.08 -15.47 13.32
CA LEU A 90 -3.92 -14.23 12.57
C LEU A 90 -2.66 -14.32 11.70
N ARG A 91 -2.75 -13.75 10.50
CA ARG A 91 -1.69 -13.79 9.49
C ARG A 91 -1.38 -12.38 9.04
N ALA A 92 -0.11 -12.03 8.97
CA ALA A 92 0.32 -10.70 8.56
C ALA A 92 1.40 -10.76 7.49
N LYS A 93 1.23 -9.94 6.45
CA LYS A 93 2.29 -9.56 5.54
C LYS A 93 2.81 -8.20 5.97
N VAL A 94 4.09 -8.13 6.23
CA VAL A 94 4.75 -6.94 6.77
C VAL A 94 5.75 -6.42 5.76
N ALA A 95 5.65 -5.14 5.43
CA ALA A 95 6.68 -4.40 4.72
C ALA A 95 7.41 -3.47 5.71
N THR A 96 8.73 -3.61 5.82
CA THR A 96 9.56 -2.84 6.76
C THR A 96 10.49 -1.92 5.99
N MET A 97 10.53 -0.65 6.41
CA MET A 97 11.44 0.38 5.88
C MET A 97 11.64 1.50 6.91
N ARG A 98 12.58 2.40 6.66
CA ARG A 98 12.81 3.61 7.47
C ARG A 98 11.70 4.64 7.26
N LEU A 99 11.28 5.31 8.33
CA LEU A 99 10.30 6.40 8.27
C LEU A 99 10.78 7.56 7.37
N ALA A 100 12.07 7.89 7.43
CA ALA A 100 12.67 8.93 6.58
C ALA A 100 12.55 8.56 5.08
N THR A 101 12.88 7.32 4.71
CA THR A 101 12.73 6.86 3.32
C THR A 101 11.26 6.81 2.90
N PHE A 102 10.36 6.41 3.81
CA PHE A 102 8.92 6.43 3.53
C PHE A 102 8.45 7.85 3.22
N ALA A 103 8.89 8.86 3.98
CA ALA A 103 8.56 10.26 3.75
C ALA A 103 9.09 10.77 2.40
N SER A 104 10.36 10.53 2.06
CA SER A 104 10.92 10.91 0.75
C SER A 104 10.26 10.16 -0.43
N ALA A 105 9.88 8.90 -0.23
CA ALA A 105 9.12 8.17 -1.23
C ALA A 105 7.72 8.75 -1.39
N ALA A 106 7.06 9.13 -0.29
CA ALA A 106 5.73 9.73 -0.28
C ALA A 106 5.70 11.12 -0.92
N SER A 107 6.75 11.94 -0.73
CA SER A 107 6.90 13.26 -1.36
C SER A 107 7.27 13.19 -2.85
N GLY A 108 7.49 11.98 -3.38
CA GLY A 108 7.87 11.77 -4.77
C GLY A 108 9.31 12.17 -5.10
N GLU A 109 10.17 12.36 -4.10
CA GLU A 109 11.61 12.62 -4.30
C GLU A 109 12.30 11.40 -4.92
N LEU A 110 11.93 10.21 -4.45
CA LEU A 110 12.49 8.96 -4.95
C LEU A 110 11.88 8.56 -6.30
N THR A 111 12.61 7.70 -7.03
CA THR A 111 12.19 7.18 -8.33
C THR A 111 10.99 6.23 -8.24
N ASP A 112 10.87 5.55 -7.10
CA ASP A 112 9.80 4.60 -6.85
C ASP A 112 8.45 5.28 -6.67
N THR A 113 7.40 4.69 -7.24
CA THR A 113 6.06 5.27 -7.25
C THR A 113 5.08 4.56 -6.32
N THR A 114 5.51 3.45 -5.71
CA THR A 114 4.60 2.54 -5.02
C THR A 114 4.11 3.12 -3.70
N ILE A 115 4.94 3.89 -2.98
CA ILE A 115 4.54 4.45 -1.68
C ILE A 115 3.43 5.48 -1.85
N TRP A 116 3.65 6.58 -2.57
CA TRP A 116 2.61 7.61 -2.70
C TRP A 116 1.34 7.08 -3.40
N ALA A 117 1.48 6.17 -4.37
CA ALA A 117 0.32 5.57 -5.06
C ALA A 117 -0.47 4.61 -4.17
N ARG A 118 0.21 3.95 -3.20
CA ARG A 118 -0.44 3.09 -2.21
C ARG A 118 -1.09 3.90 -1.11
N PHE A 119 -0.40 4.91 -0.59
CA PHE A 119 -0.77 5.62 0.64
C PHE A 119 -1.62 6.87 0.42
N VAL A 120 -1.88 7.27 -0.83
CA VAL A 120 -3.04 8.12 -1.14
C VAL A 120 -4.37 7.38 -0.93
N GLN A 121 -4.37 6.05 -0.94
CA GLN A 121 -5.54 5.23 -0.63
C GLN A 121 -5.67 5.04 0.89
N PRO A 122 -6.82 4.54 1.39
CA PRO A 122 -7.03 4.38 2.82
C PRO A 122 -5.97 3.53 3.52
N SER A 123 -5.50 4.06 4.66
CA SER A 123 -4.66 3.38 5.66
C SER A 123 -5.06 3.88 7.05
N ALA A 124 -4.65 3.16 8.09
CA ALA A 124 -4.81 3.53 9.49
C ALA A 124 -3.45 3.49 10.19
N LEU A 125 -3.23 4.40 11.12
CA LEU A 125 -2.06 4.42 12.00
C LEU A 125 -2.42 3.62 13.25
N VAL A 126 -1.99 2.36 13.28
CA VAL A 126 -2.46 1.38 14.28
C VAL A 126 -1.54 1.27 15.49
N TRP A 127 -0.34 1.83 15.39
CA TRP A 127 0.61 1.93 16.48
C TRP A 127 1.63 3.05 16.23
N THR A 128 2.02 3.76 17.28
CA THR A 128 3.06 4.81 17.26
C THR A 128 3.90 4.73 18.53
N GLY A 129 5.19 5.00 18.43
CA GLY A 129 6.08 5.07 19.59
C GLY A 129 5.95 6.38 20.37
N ASP A 130 5.68 7.50 19.69
CA ASP A 130 5.53 8.83 20.27
C ASP A 130 4.73 9.77 19.36
N ASP A 131 4.35 10.94 19.87
CA ASP A 131 3.58 11.96 19.13
C ASP A 131 4.37 12.57 17.97
N ALA A 132 5.70 12.59 18.06
CA ALA A 132 6.55 13.09 16.97
C ALA A 132 6.44 12.16 15.75
N ALA A 133 6.48 10.84 15.96
CA ALA A 133 6.26 9.84 14.92
C ALA A 133 4.85 9.96 14.31
N THR A 134 3.82 10.24 15.11
CA THR A 134 2.47 10.55 14.61
C THR A 134 2.50 11.73 13.65
N GLY A 135 3.12 12.84 14.04
CA GLY A 135 3.23 14.05 13.21
C GLY A 135 4.01 13.81 11.91
N GLU A 136 5.10 13.05 11.97
CA GLU A 136 5.90 12.66 10.81
C GLU A 136 5.11 11.78 9.83
N VAL A 137 4.38 10.78 10.33
CA VAL A 137 3.54 9.90 9.50
C VAL A 137 2.41 10.68 8.85
N VAL A 138 1.71 11.54 9.60
CA VAL A 138 0.67 12.42 9.04
C VAL A 138 1.25 13.29 7.92
N GLY A 139 2.44 13.87 8.13
CA GLY A 139 3.14 14.66 7.12
C GLY A 139 3.49 13.85 5.88
N ALA A 140 3.99 12.62 6.04
CA ALA A 140 4.32 11.74 4.93
C ALA A 140 3.07 11.33 4.12
N ILE A 141 1.97 10.97 4.79
CA ILE A 141 0.72 10.60 4.09
C ILE A 141 0.08 11.81 3.40
N ALA A 142 0.16 13.02 3.99
CA ALA A 142 -0.23 14.26 3.32
C ALA A 142 0.64 14.49 2.06
N ALA A 143 1.95 14.31 2.15
CA ALA A 143 2.85 14.41 0.99
C ALA A 143 2.53 13.37 -0.10
N ALA A 144 2.14 12.14 0.27
CA ALA A 144 1.65 11.13 -0.66
C ALA A 144 0.38 11.61 -1.39
N ALA A 145 -0.59 12.16 -0.66
CA ALA A 145 -1.82 12.70 -1.24
C ALA A 145 -1.53 13.88 -2.19
N THR A 146 -0.66 14.80 -1.81
CA THR A 146 -0.23 15.93 -2.65
C THR A 146 0.49 15.46 -3.91
N THR A 147 1.44 14.52 -3.80
CA THR A 147 2.17 13.96 -4.96
C THR A 147 1.20 13.29 -5.93
N ALA A 148 0.30 12.47 -5.41
CA ALA A 148 -0.74 11.80 -6.18
C ALA A 148 -1.68 12.81 -6.87
N ALA A 149 -2.15 13.83 -6.15
CA ALA A 149 -3.04 14.86 -6.69
C ALA A 149 -2.39 15.69 -7.81
N ARG A 150 -1.12 16.08 -7.65
CA ARG A 150 -0.36 16.81 -8.68
C ARG A 150 -0.26 15.99 -9.98
N LEU A 151 0.03 14.69 -9.87
CA LEU A 151 0.07 13.82 -11.03
C LEU A 151 -1.33 13.59 -11.61
N ALA A 152 -2.36 13.43 -10.77
CA ALA A 152 -3.74 13.28 -11.18
C ALA A 152 -4.20 14.49 -12.00
N ALA A 153 -3.94 15.71 -11.55
CA ALA A 153 -4.27 16.94 -12.29
C ALA A 153 -3.54 17.03 -13.65
N ALA A 154 -2.28 16.59 -13.70
CA ALA A 154 -1.49 16.61 -14.94
C ALA A 154 -1.95 15.57 -15.98
N LEU A 155 -2.47 14.42 -15.52
CA LEU A 155 -2.97 13.33 -16.37
C LEU A 155 -4.46 13.45 -16.72
N GLY A 156 -5.24 14.03 -15.83
CA GLY A 156 -6.69 14.16 -15.93
C GLY A 156 -7.14 15.28 -16.87
N PRO A 157 -8.47 15.45 -17.01
CA PRO A 157 -9.05 16.45 -17.89
C PRO A 157 -8.77 17.89 -17.43
N GLU A 158 -9.01 18.88 -18.29
CA GLU A 158 -8.95 20.30 -17.92
C GLU A 158 -10.02 20.69 -16.88
N SER A 159 -11.18 20.02 -16.95
CA SER A 159 -12.28 20.15 -16.00
C SER A 159 -13.01 18.82 -15.86
N GLY A 160 -13.22 18.34 -14.63
CA GLY A 160 -13.90 17.07 -14.36
C GLY A 160 -14.22 16.87 -12.89
N THR A 161 -14.80 15.73 -12.56
CA THR A 161 -15.05 15.34 -11.16
C THR A 161 -13.75 14.89 -10.49
N ALA A 162 -13.72 14.86 -9.15
CA ALA A 162 -12.57 14.28 -8.44
C ALA A 162 -12.30 12.82 -8.85
N GLU A 163 -13.35 12.07 -9.18
CA GLU A 163 -13.23 10.68 -9.65
C GLU A 163 -12.49 10.58 -10.98
N ASP A 164 -12.71 11.51 -11.92
CA ASP A 164 -12.01 11.52 -13.22
C ASP A 164 -10.49 11.65 -13.04
N TYR A 165 -10.06 12.55 -12.14
CA TYR A 165 -8.65 12.75 -11.81
C TYR A 165 -8.04 11.52 -11.13
N TRP A 166 -8.71 10.95 -10.11
CA TRP A 166 -8.20 9.76 -9.44
C TRP A 166 -8.18 8.54 -10.36
N ARG A 167 -9.17 8.38 -11.24
CA ARG A 167 -9.19 7.31 -12.25
C ARG A 167 -8.02 7.44 -13.22
N ALA A 168 -7.74 8.65 -13.71
CA ALA A 168 -6.59 8.93 -14.56
C ALA A 168 -5.27 8.57 -13.87
N LEU A 169 -5.13 8.94 -12.59
CA LEU A 169 -3.98 8.58 -11.76
C LEU A 169 -3.82 7.07 -11.63
N PHE A 170 -4.83 6.37 -11.13
CA PHE A 170 -4.72 4.93 -10.86
C PHE A 170 -4.47 4.15 -12.14
N ARG A 171 -5.13 4.48 -13.24
CA ARG A 171 -4.84 3.87 -14.56
C ARG A 171 -3.36 4.02 -14.93
N ALA A 172 -2.77 5.21 -14.74
CA ALA A 172 -1.37 5.44 -15.05
C ALA A 172 -0.42 4.67 -14.12
N THR A 173 -0.67 4.66 -12.81
CA THR A 173 0.19 3.95 -11.84
C THR A 173 0.12 2.44 -12.00
N TYR A 174 -1.06 1.89 -12.28
CA TYR A 174 -1.23 0.45 -12.54
C TYR A 174 -0.51 0.00 -13.81
N GLN A 175 -0.51 0.82 -14.88
CA GLN A 175 0.24 0.51 -16.10
C GLN A 175 1.76 0.63 -15.94
N ALA A 176 2.24 1.39 -14.95
CA ALA A 176 3.67 1.58 -14.68
C ALA A 176 4.28 0.40 -13.90
N GLU A 177 3.47 -0.32 -13.12
CA GLU A 177 3.90 -1.45 -12.31
C GLU A 177 3.74 -2.78 -13.05
N PHE A 178 4.71 -3.69 -12.88
CA PHE A 178 4.54 -5.08 -13.31
C PHE A 178 3.57 -5.78 -12.34
N ARG A 179 2.27 -5.82 -12.69
CA ARG A 179 1.23 -6.55 -11.93
C ARG A 179 0.51 -7.55 -12.85
N VAL A 180 0.25 -8.74 -12.33
CA VAL A 180 -0.50 -9.82 -13.02
C VAL A 180 -2.02 -9.72 -12.70
N GLU A 181 -2.49 -8.55 -12.27
CA GLU A 181 -3.89 -8.35 -11.86
C GLU A 181 -4.80 -8.10 -13.08
N LYS A 182 -6.09 -8.48 -12.98
CA LYS A 182 -7.09 -8.23 -14.03
C LYS A 182 -7.28 -6.72 -14.25
N SER A 183 -7.46 -6.30 -15.51
CA SER A 183 -7.89 -4.95 -15.88
C SER A 183 -9.22 -4.59 -15.22
N GLY A 184 -9.34 -3.39 -14.62
CA GLY A 184 -10.57 -2.88 -13.99
C GLY A 184 -10.50 -2.62 -12.48
N ARG A 185 -9.41 -3.05 -11.82
CA ARG A 185 -9.23 -2.89 -10.36
C ARG A 185 -9.14 -1.43 -9.89
N GLU A 186 -8.85 -0.49 -10.79
CA GLU A 186 -8.90 0.95 -10.53
C GLU A 186 -10.32 1.43 -10.18
N ASN A 187 -11.35 0.86 -10.82
CA ASN A 187 -12.74 1.19 -10.54
C ASN A 187 -13.18 0.59 -9.21
N ASP A 188 -12.68 -0.60 -8.89
CA ASP A 188 -12.92 -1.25 -7.60
C ASP A 188 -12.34 -0.41 -6.47
N ILE A 189 -11.15 0.19 -6.61
CA ILE A 189 -10.54 1.04 -5.58
C ILE A 189 -11.37 2.29 -5.31
N LEU A 190 -11.85 2.96 -6.36
CA LEU A 190 -12.61 4.20 -6.21
C LEU A 190 -13.99 3.93 -5.61
N SER A 191 -14.72 2.97 -6.17
CA SER A 191 -16.07 2.60 -5.70
C SER A 191 -16.07 2.14 -4.24
N VAL A 192 -15.14 1.27 -3.84
CA VAL A 192 -15.10 0.74 -2.47
C VAL A 192 -14.55 1.72 -1.44
N ASN A 193 -13.96 2.84 -1.86
CA ASN A 193 -13.36 3.86 -0.99
C ASN A 193 -13.87 5.28 -1.29
N ALA A 194 -15.08 5.41 -1.84
CA ALA A 194 -15.64 6.70 -2.27
C ALA A 194 -15.58 7.77 -1.17
N ALA A 195 -15.94 7.39 0.07
CA ALA A 195 -15.88 8.29 1.24
C ALA A 195 -14.47 8.84 1.53
N HIS A 196 -13.43 8.05 1.29
CA HIS A 196 -12.04 8.50 1.49
C HIS A 196 -11.61 9.53 0.43
N PHE A 197 -12.01 9.34 -0.82
CA PHE A 197 -11.64 10.24 -1.92
C PHE A 197 -12.50 11.50 -2.01
N ALA A 198 -13.73 11.47 -1.45
CA ALA A 198 -14.64 12.61 -1.40
C ALA A 198 -14.00 13.80 -0.65
N GLY A 199 -13.70 14.88 -1.36
CA GLY A 199 -13.07 16.08 -0.80
C GLY A 199 -11.56 16.00 -0.56
N LEU A 200 -10.91 14.86 -0.82
CA LEU A 200 -9.44 14.74 -0.66
C LEU A 200 -8.68 15.51 -1.75
N LEU A 201 -9.16 15.44 -2.99
CA LEU A 201 -8.48 16.03 -4.14
C LEU A 201 -8.28 17.56 -4.02
N PRO A 202 -9.32 18.38 -3.72
CA PRO A 202 -9.12 19.82 -3.64
C PRO A 202 -8.11 20.22 -2.56
N LEU A 203 -8.18 19.61 -1.37
CA LEU A 203 -7.23 19.86 -0.28
C LEU A 203 -5.78 19.51 -0.68
N ALA A 204 -5.61 18.36 -1.35
CA ALA A 204 -4.29 17.91 -1.78
C ALA A 204 -3.71 18.73 -2.93
N LEU A 205 -4.57 19.24 -3.82
CA LEU A 205 -4.19 20.16 -4.89
C LEU A 205 -3.77 21.53 -4.35
N GLU A 206 -4.53 22.06 -3.40
CA GLU A 206 -4.21 23.33 -2.72
C GLU A 206 -2.87 23.24 -1.98
N ALA A 207 -2.67 22.20 -1.17
CA ALA A 207 -1.37 21.91 -0.54
C ALA A 207 -0.24 21.69 -1.56
N GLY A 208 -0.58 21.24 -2.77
CA GLY A 208 0.34 21.06 -3.89
C GLY A 208 0.64 22.33 -4.68
N GLY A 209 0.06 23.48 -4.34
CA GLY A 209 0.19 24.74 -5.06
C GLY A 209 -0.52 24.75 -6.42
N ILE A 210 -1.61 23.99 -6.56
CA ILE A 210 -2.44 23.90 -7.77
C ILE A 210 -3.91 24.10 -7.35
N PRO A 211 -4.29 25.25 -6.78
CA PRO A 211 -5.65 25.43 -6.27
C PRO A 211 -6.67 25.22 -7.39
N PRO A 212 -7.68 24.35 -7.22
CA PRO A 212 -8.71 24.16 -8.23
C PRO A 212 -9.81 25.20 -8.11
N ARG A 213 -10.31 25.68 -9.25
CA ARG A 213 -11.63 26.30 -9.31
C ARG A 213 -12.69 25.21 -9.14
N GLN A 214 -13.68 25.44 -8.27
CA GLN A 214 -14.75 24.49 -8.02
C GLN A 214 -16.11 25.08 -8.41
N GLU A 215 -16.85 24.34 -9.24
CA GLU A 215 -18.21 24.66 -9.68
C GLU A 215 -19.09 23.41 -9.49
N GLY A 216 -19.83 23.36 -8.38
CA GLY A 216 -20.53 22.15 -7.96
C GLY A 216 -19.54 21.00 -7.69
N GLU A 217 -19.71 19.88 -8.38
CA GLU A 217 -18.81 18.72 -8.31
C GLU A 217 -17.62 18.78 -9.29
N ARG A 218 -17.61 19.78 -10.19
CA ARG A 218 -16.53 19.94 -11.17
C ARG A 218 -15.38 20.74 -10.57
N LEU A 219 -14.17 20.23 -10.81
CA LEU A 219 -12.91 20.82 -10.44
C LEU A 219 -12.12 21.14 -11.70
N SER A 220 -11.54 22.34 -11.72
CA SER A 220 -10.61 22.80 -12.75
C SER A 220 -9.31 23.26 -12.08
N PRO A 221 -8.31 22.36 -11.95
CA PRO A 221 -7.01 22.69 -11.37
C PRO A 221 -6.35 23.86 -12.11
N ASP A 222 -5.89 24.88 -11.39
CA ASP A 222 -5.06 25.95 -11.96
C ASP A 222 -3.66 25.42 -12.26
N LEU A 223 -3.53 24.70 -13.38
CA LEU A 223 -2.31 24.03 -13.79
C LEU A 223 -1.87 24.52 -15.19
N PRO A 224 -1.01 25.54 -15.26
CA PRO A 224 -0.46 26.04 -16.52
C PRO A 224 0.22 24.94 -17.34
N HIS A 225 0.16 25.04 -18.68
CA HIS A 225 0.72 24.03 -19.59
C HIS A 225 2.20 23.71 -19.33
N TRP A 226 3.00 24.71 -18.96
CA TRP A 226 4.43 24.51 -18.65
C TRP A 226 4.62 23.61 -17.41
N GLN A 227 3.85 23.86 -16.35
CA GLN A 227 3.92 23.10 -15.10
C GLN A 227 3.38 21.69 -15.30
N ARG A 228 2.29 21.53 -16.08
CA ARG A 228 1.80 20.24 -16.55
C ARG A 228 2.91 19.45 -17.25
N GLY A 229 3.63 20.09 -18.18
CA GLY A 229 4.74 19.48 -18.90
C GLY A 229 5.88 19.00 -17.99
N VAL A 230 6.22 19.78 -16.95
CA VAL A 230 7.22 19.40 -15.93
C VAL A 230 6.78 18.14 -15.16
N ILE A 231 5.54 18.09 -14.68
CA ILE A 231 4.99 16.94 -13.95
C ILE A 231 4.97 15.70 -14.85
N LEU A 232 4.54 15.83 -16.11
CA LEU A 232 4.50 14.71 -17.04
C LEU A 232 5.90 14.18 -17.39
N LYS A 233 6.91 15.06 -17.53
CA LYS A 233 8.31 14.64 -17.71
C LYS A 233 8.85 13.92 -16.48
N TRP A 234 8.58 14.46 -15.28
CA TRP A 234 8.91 13.82 -14.00
C TRP A 234 8.31 12.41 -13.89
N TRP A 235 7.05 12.26 -14.30
CA TRP A 235 6.34 10.99 -14.34
C TRP A 235 6.92 10.02 -15.37
N ALA A 236 7.20 10.48 -16.59
CA ALA A 236 7.74 9.64 -17.66
C ALA A 236 9.06 8.97 -17.26
N LYS A 237 9.94 9.68 -16.54
CA LYS A 237 11.18 9.11 -16.00
C LYS A 237 10.91 7.99 -15.00
N ARG A 238 9.97 8.19 -14.08
CA ARG A 238 9.61 7.21 -13.03
C ARG A 238 8.89 5.98 -13.59
N ARG A 239 7.94 6.19 -14.52
CA ARG A 239 7.23 5.11 -15.20
C ARG A 239 8.16 4.12 -15.90
N ARG A 240 9.27 4.60 -16.48
CA ARG A 240 10.27 3.73 -17.13
C ARG A 240 11.02 2.83 -16.13
N MET A 241 11.13 3.28 -14.88
CA MET A 241 11.83 2.55 -13.81
C MET A 241 10.92 1.62 -13.01
N GLY A 242 9.59 1.79 -13.08
CA GLY A 242 8.64 0.99 -12.30
C GLY A 242 8.74 -0.52 -12.56
N LYS A 243 8.75 -0.95 -13.83
CA LYS A 243 8.86 -2.38 -14.18
C LYS A 243 10.21 -2.99 -13.77
N PRO A 244 11.38 -2.38 -14.08
CA PRO A 244 12.66 -2.86 -13.58
C PRO A 244 12.73 -2.96 -12.06
N LEU A 245 12.28 -1.92 -11.34
CA LEU A 245 12.30 -1.92 -9.86
C LEU A 245 11.41 -3.02 -9.28
N ASN A 246 10.23 -3.26 -9.85
CA ASN A 246 9.36 -4.36 -9.44
C ASN A 246 9.99 -5.73 -9.68
N LEU A 247 10.70 -5.91 -10.80
CA LEU A 247 11.43 -7.15 -11.07
C LEU A 247 12.55 -7.38 -10.05
N VAL A 248 13.35 -6.35 -9.77
CA VAL A 248 14.42 -6.45 -8.77
C VAL A 248 13.84 -6.74 -7.38
N ARG A 249 12.71 -6.12 -7.02
CA ARG A 249 11.99 -6.44 -5.78
C ARG A 249 11.48 -7.87 -5.73
N LEU A 250 10.99 -8.41 -6.84
CA LEU A 250 10.56 -9.82 -6.92
C LEU A 250 11.75 -10.76 -6.71
N VAL A 251 12.90 -10.46 -7.33
CA VAL A 251 14.14 -11.22 -7.14
C VAL A 251 14.60 -11.14 -5.68
N LYS A 252 14.64 -9.94 -5.08
CA LYS A 252 14.96 -9.79 -3.65
C LYS A 252 13.97 -10.55 -2.77
N ALA A 253 12.67 -10.40 -2.98
CA ALA A 253 11.66 -11.09 -2.19
C ALA A 253 11.80 -12.61 -2.31
N SER A 254 12.23 -13.13 -3.46
CA SER A 254 12.43 -14.56 -3.62
C SER A 254 13.54 -15.15 -2.73
N THR A 255 14.48 -14.32 -2.27
CA THR A 255 15.62 -14.73 -1.42
C THR A 255 15.51 -14.23 0.02
N THR A 256 14.79 -13.13 0.28
CA THR A 256 14.70 -12.50 1.60
C THR A 256 13.31 -12.51 2.23
N PHE A 257 12.28 -13.02 1.54
CA PHE A 257 10.93 -13.05 2.10
C PHE A 257 10.82 -14.17 3.12
N GLU A 258 11.06 -13.80 4.38
CA GLU A 258 10.90 -14.69 5.51
C GLU A 258 9.45 -15.16 5.62
N GLY A 259 9.23 -16.47 5.70
CA GLY A 259 7.89 -17.08 5.70
C GLY A 259 7.21 -17.17 4.33
N ALA A 260 7.92 -16.91 3.22
CA ALA A 260 7.37 -17.02 1.85
C ALA A 260 6.70 -18.37 1.56
N ALA A 261 7.29 -19.47 2.03
CA ALA A 261 6.76 -20.81 1.81
C ALA A 261 5.45 -21.05 2.56
N ARG A 262 5.36 -20.58 3.82
CA ARG A 262 4.11 -20.62 4.61
C ARG A 262 3.01 -19.79 3.98
N TYR A 263 3.34 -18.58 3.54
CA TYR A 263 2.40 -17.72 2.82
C TYR A 263 1.92 -18.36 1.50
N ALA A 264 2.84 -18.91 0.71
CA ALA A 264 2.51 -19.57 -0.56
C ALA A 264 1.63 -20.82 -0.35
N ALA A 265 1.95 -21.64 0.65
CA ALA A 265 1.16 -22.81 1.03
C ALA A 265 -0.26 -22.42 1.42
N TRP A 266 -0.43 -21.47 2.35
CA TRP A 266 -1.73 -20.96 2.77
C TRP A 266 -2.54 -20.40 1.59
N LYS A 267 -1.90 -19.63 0.72
CA LYS A 267 -2.59 -19.00 -0.43
C LYS A 267 -3.08 -20.04 -1.43
N ILE A 268 -2.30 -21.08 -1.66
CA ILE A 268 -2.69 -22.20 -2.51
C ILE A 268 -3.88 -22.93 -1.88
N GLU A 269 -3.75 -23.34 -0.62
CA GLU A 269 -4.79 -24.07 0.10
C GLU A 269 -6.10 -23.30 0.16
N ARG A 270 -6.06 -22.00 0.48
CA ARG A 270 -7.25 -21.14 0.50
C ARG A 270 -7.98 -21.08 -0.85
N HIS A 271 -7.25 -21.09 -1.96
CA HIS A 271 -7.84 -20.95 -3.30
C HIS A 271 -8.15 -22.29 -3.99
N THR A 272 -7.54 -23.40 -3.56
CA THR A 272 -7.71 -24.70 -4.22
C THR A 272 -8.13 -25.83 -3.31
N GLY A 273 -8.22 -25.62 -1.99
CA GLY A 273 -8.51 -26.66 -0.99
C GLY A 273 -7.40 -27.71 -0.86
N MET A 274 -6.24 -27.47 -1.46
CA MET A 274 -5.14 -28.44 -1.46
C MET A 274 -4.18 -28.11 -0.31
N PRO A 275 -4.04 -28.98 0.70
CA PRO A 275 -3.05 -28.76 1.75
C PRO A 275 -1.64 -28.83 1.16
N VAL A 276 -0.82 -27.84 1.45
CA VAL A 276 0.57 -27.77 0.99
C VAL A 276 1.49 -27.86 2.20
N ALA A 277 2.16 -29.01 2.37
CA ALA A 277 3.16 -29.16 3.42
C ALA A 277 4.33 -28.19 3.21
N VAL A 278 4.62 -27.39 4.23
CA VAL A 278 5.81 -26.53 4.29
C VAL A 278 6.95 -27.35 4.86
N THR A 279 7.93 -27.69 4.03
CA THR A 279 9.13 -28.42 4.48
C THR A 279 10.31 -27.44 4.68
N PRO A 280 11.33 -27.77 5.49
CA PRO A 280 12.49 -26.91 5.70
C PRO A 280 13.20 -26.51 4.38
N PHE A 281 13.21 -27.41 3.40
CA PHE A 281 13.73 -27.13 2.07
C PHE A 281 12.90 -26.08 1.31
N ARG A 282 11.57 -26.15 1.40
CA ARG A 282 10.65 -25.18 0.76
C ARG A 282 10.74 -23.81 1.42
N GLU A 283 10.92 -23.76 2.75
CA GLU A 283 11.18 -22.51 3.48
C GLU A 283 12.51 -21.88 3.06
N ARG A 284 13.56 -22.68 2.90
CA ARG A 284 14.90 -22.18 2.53
C ARG A 284 15.05 -21.84 1.05
N PHE A 285 14.34 -22.52 0.15
CA PHE A 285 14.44 -22.33 -1.31
C PHE A 285 13.07 -22.30 -2.02
N PRO A 286 12.27 -21.24 -1.84
CA PRO A 286 10.89 -21.19 -2.34
C PRO A 286 10.79 -21.29 -3.87
N LEU A 287 11.73 -20.67 -4.61
CA LEU A 287 11.75 -20.71 -6.08
C LEU A 287 12.05 -22.10 -6.63
N LEU A 288 12.96 -22.85 -6.00
CA LEU A 288 13.31 -24.21 -6.42
C LEU A 288 12.18 -25.20 -6.12
N ALA A 289 11.38 -24.91 -5.10
CA ALA A 289 10.21 -25.70 -4.74
C ALA A 289 8.96 -25.43 -5.62
N ALA A 290 8.89 -24.25 -6.26
CA ALA A 290 7.71 -23.81 -6.99
C ALA A 290 7.28 -24.76 -8.13
N PRO A 291 8.18 -25.34 -8.96
CA PRO A 291 7.78 -26.27 -10.02
C PRO A 291 7.06 -27.51 -9.50
N GLN A 292 7.53 -28.08 -8.39
CA GLN A 292 6.93 -29.27 -7.79
C GLN A 292 5.54 -28.96 -7.22
N VAL A 293 5.38 -27.83 -6.53
CA VAL A 293 4.09 -27.39 -5.98
C VAL A 293 3.08 -27.09 -7.10
N LEU A 294 3.51 -26.50 -8.21
CA LEU A 294 2.67 -26.27 -9.39
C LEU A 294 2.24 -27.57 -10.07
N TRP A 295 3.12 -28.57 -10.13
CA TRP A 295 2.80 -29.89 -10.66
C TRP A 295 1.77 -30.63 -9.77
N ASP A 296 1.93 -30.54 -8.45
CA ASP A 296 0.99 -31.11 -7.48
C ASP A 296 -0.40 -30.45 -7.58
N LEU A 297 -0.43 -29.13 -7.69
CA LEU A 297 -1.66 -28.34 -7.91
C LEU A 297 -2.39 -28.77 -9.18
N TRP A 298 -1.64 -28.96 -10.26
CA TRP A 298 -2.20 -29.36 -11.55
C TRP A 298 -2.76 -30.79 -11.50
N ARG A 299 -2.08 -31.72 -10.83
CA ARG A 299 -2.60 -33.08 -10.59
C ARG A 299 -3.88 -33.05 -9.75
N HIS A 300 -3.92 -32.21 -8.72
CA HIS A 300 -5.10 -32.04 -7.87
C HIS A 300 -6.31 -31.53 -8.66
N ARG A 301 -6.12 -30.48 -9.47
CA ARG A 301 -7.18 -29.93 -10.35
C ARG A 301 -7.66 -30.91 -11.41
N ARG A 302 -6.79 -31.76 -11.96
CA ARG A 302 -7.21 -32.81 -12.90
C ARG A 302 -8.11 -33.85 -12.23
N ARG A 303 -7.78 -34.28 -11.01
CA ARG A 303 -8.57 -35.27 -10.26
C ARG A 303 -9.97 -34.75 -9.91
N GLN A 304 -10.10 -33.47 -9.58
CA GLN A 304 -11.41 -32.84 -9.32
C GLN A 304 -12.27 -32.62 -10.57
N ARG A 305 -11.69 -32.68 -11.77
CA ARG A 305 -12.42 -32.49 -13.05
C ARG A 305 -12.79 -33.81 -13.73
N GLY A 306 -12.24 -34.92 -13.26
CA GLY A 306 -12.41 -36.25 -13.85
C GLY A 306 -13.24 -37.22 -12.99
N GLY A 307 -13.85 -36.73 -11.91
CA GLY A 307 -14.87 -37.41 -11.12
C GLY A 307 -16.13 -36.55 -11.10
#